data_AF-A0A7X0P6A1-F1
#
_entry.id   AF-A0A7X0P6A1-F1
#
_cell.length_a   1.000
_cell.length_b   1.000
_cell.length_c   1.000
_cell.angle_alpha   90.00
_cell.angle_beta   90.00
_cell.angle_gamma   90.00
#
_symmetry.space_group_name_H-M   'P 1'
#
loop_
_entity.id
_entity.type
_entity.pdbx_description
1 polymer ?
#
loop_
_entity_poly.entity_id
_entity_poly.type
_entity_poly.pdbx_seq_one_letter_code
_entity_poly.pdbx_strand_id
1 'polypeptide(L)'
;MSALVISVCSVFIMATPTPASAASKQFSYTCGTGGPFTFTANTPITVTLSAPDSVAAGQTFDLTVNIPALTLAQPATANNTVQATLTMTATGGSVSDPGAKSGPTIASGQNASQPGNVVYKIAAGATTTTKVSVDPGELKLGLTTGSTATATCTTASTEVLDVAIGTGNGGGNGTDIVAYVCDVPTGTTDTNYPTEADVDIKVVMTPPTSATANADASITWTGTIQTTGDTLKAPQNWPASGAKLFATIKATGAGAPATATGEGSFTTTIQPGADITTLPSVTIKVKPTTTGTVSLTAGDLAFGTSSTSPVLRCTAPTTGLKAYTFTVGASTSPSPTTTSPTPTTTSPRPTTTRTSTVTVTPSSSPTRKSQTPKAGADTGAGGMMGPDGRLFILTGTALVGAAAVGGLLMRRRSIKG
;
A
#
# COMPACT_ATOMS: atom_id res chain seq x y z
N MET A 1 33.73 14.03 48.45
CA MET A 1 33.77 13.22 47.21
C MET A 1 32.37 12.65 47.01
N SER A 2 31.52 13.35 46.25
CA SER A 2 30.13 12.94 46.00
C SER A 2 30.03 12.45 44.57
N ALA A 3 29.72 11.16 44.40
CA ALA A 3 29.53 10.53 43.11
C ALA A 3 28.10 10.78 42.61
N LEU A 4 27.98 11.53 41.52
CA LEU A 4 26.75 11.74 40.78
C LEU A 4 26.54 10.53 39.85
N VAL A 5 25.58 9.66 40.17
CA VAL A 5 25.20 8.52 39.33
C VAL A 5 24.14 8.99 38.33
N ILE A 6 24.55 9.17 37.07
CA ILE A 6 23.65 9.49 35.96
C ILE A 6 23.02 8.18 35.47
N SER A 7 21.79 7.92 35.87
CA SER A 7 20.98 6.82 35.35
C SER A 7 20.37 7.24 34.00
N VAL A 8 20.90 6.68 32.92
CA VAL A 8 20.38 6.86 31.56
C VAL A 8 19.17 5.91 31.39
N CYS A 9 17.97 6.40 31.71
CA CYS A 9 16.73 5.70 31.37
C CYS A 9 16.58 5.64 29.85
N SER A 10 16.82 4.45 29.28
CA SER A 10 16.53 4.15 27.89
C SER A 10 15.02 4.08 27.71
N VAL A 11 14.43 5.14 27.13
CA VAL A 11 13.02 5.17 26.75
C VAL A 11 12.83 4.28 25.52
N PHE A 12 12.39 3.05 25.73
CA PHE A 12 11.85 2.21 24.66
C PHE A 12 10.50 2.80 24.23
N ILE A 13 10.49 3.53 23.12
CA ILE A 13 9.26 3.91 22.44
C ILE A 13 8.71 2.64 21.78
N MET A 14 7.81 1.94 22.49
CA MET A 14 7.01 0.90 21.85
C MET A 14 6.10 1.58 20.84
N ALA A 15 6.41 1.42 19.55
CA ALA A 15 5.51 1.83 18.49
C ALA A 15 4.20 1.06 18.68
N THR A 16 3.13 1.78 19.02
CA THR A 16 1.79 1.18 19.02
C THR A 16 1.50 0.71 17.60
N PRO A 17 1.04 -0.53 17.40
CA PRO A 17 0.67 -1.00 16.07
C PRO A 17 -0.36 -0.04 15.51
N THR A 18 -0.02 0.57 14.36
CA THR A 18 -1.00 1.33 13.59
C THR A 18 -2.16 0.39 13.31
N PRO A 19 -3.42 0.75 13.64
CA PRO A 19 -4.55 -0.13 13.38
C PRO A 19 -4.53 -0.46 11.89
N ALA A 20 -4.47 -1.76 11.57
CA ALA A 20 -4.60 -2.21 10.21
C ALA A 20 -5.91 -1.65 9.66
N SER A 21 -5.87 -1.15 8.43
CA SER A 21 -7.07 -0.83 7.68
C SER A 21 -8.01 -2.05 7.67
N ALA A 22 -9.31 -1.78 7.75
CA ALA A 22 -10.34 -2.80 7.91
C ALA A 22 -11.36 -2.67 6.77
N ALA A 23 -11.62 -3.78 6.06
CA ALA A 23 -12.70 -3.90 5.11
C ALA A 23 -14.01 -3.69 5.88
N SER A 24 -14.80 -2.70 5.48
CA SER A 24 -16.06 -2.38 6.16
C SER A 24 -17.18 -2.08 5.18
N LYS A 25 -18.40 -2.49 5.53
CA LYS A 25 -19.58 -2.31 4.70
C LYS A 25 -20.85 -2.17 5.54
N GLN A 26 -21.75 -1.31 5.11
CA GLN A 26 -23.01 -1.02 5.80
C GLN A 26 -24.17 -1.78 5.15
N PHE A 27 -25.02 -2.35 5.99
CA PHE A 27 -26.21 -3.10 5.58
C PHE A 27 -27.44 -2.51 6.24
N SER A 28 -28.49 -2.33 5.45
CA SER A 28 -29.78 -1.82 5.90
C SER A 28 -30.69 -2.99 6.29
N TYR A 29 -31.25 -2.94 7.50
CA TYR A 29 -32.12 -3.98 8.05
C TYR A 29 -33.48 -3.43 8.43
N THR A 30 -34.55 -4.10 8.02
CA THR A 30 -35.90 -3.82 8.49
C THR A 30 -36.27 -4.84 9.56
N CYS A 31 -36.58 -4.35 10.76
CA CYS A 31 -36.95 -5.18 11.90
C CYS A 31 -38.46 -5.31 12.03
N GLY A 32 -38.94 -6.54 12.20
CA GLY A 32 -40.34 -6.81 12.50
C GLY A 32 -40.73 -6.30 13.89
N THR A 33 -42.03 -6.09 14.10
CA THR A 33 -42.56 -5.79 15.43
C THR A 33 -42.51 -7.07 16.28
N GLY A 34 -41.94 -6.97 17.49
CA GLY A 34 -41.75 -8.09 18.39
C GLY A 34 -40.41 -8.03 19.12
N GLY A 35 -40.29 -8.77 20.22
CA GLY A 35 -39.08 -8.74 21.05
C GLY A 35 -39.04 -7.58 22.05
N PRO A 36 -37.87 -7.35 22.68
CA PRO A 36 -37.70 -6.39 23.76
C PRO A 36 -37.44 -4.95 23.27
N PHE A 37 -37.28 -4.75 21.96
CA PHE A 37 -36.91 -3.47 21.35
C PHE A 37 -38.08 -2.86 20.57
N THR A 38 -38.11 -1.53 20.51
CA THR A 38 -39.06 -0.77 19.68
C THR A 38 -38.42 -0.38 18.36
N PHE A 39 -39.04 -0.82 17.27
CA PHE A 39 -38.68 -0.41 15.92
C PHE A 39 -39.82 0.38 15.31
N THR A 40 -39.50 1.52 14.72
CA THR A 40 -40.45 2.27 13.91
C THR A 40 -40.64 1.50 12.61
N ALA A 41 -41.89 1.12 12.31
CA ALA A 41 -42.22 0.42 11.07
C ALA A 41 -41.64 1.18 9.87
N ASN A 42 -41.02 0.45 8.94
CA ASN A 42 -40.37 0.97 7.73
C ASN A 42 -39.17 1.91 7.96
N THR A 43 -38.65 2.03 9.19
CA THR A 43 -37.39 2.74 9.44
C THR A 43 -36.28 1.69 9.61
N PRO A 44 -35.42 1.49 8.60
CA PRO A 44 -34.37 0.50 8.71
C PRO A 44 -33.31 0.92 9.73
N ILE A 45 -32.68 -0.06 10.36
CA ILE A 45 -31.45 0.14 11.13
C ILE A 45 -30.24 -0.12 10.23
N THR A 46 -29.18 0.64 10.43
CA THR A 46 -27.90 0.43 9.73
C THR A 46 -26.96 -0.37 10.59
N VAL A 47 -26.48 -1.50 10.07
CA VAL A 47 -25.51 -2.39 10.72
C VAL A 47 -24.23 -2.37 9.89
N THR A 48 -23.10 -2.08 10.51
CA THR A 48 -21.80 -2.09 9.82
C THR A 48 -21.06 -3.37 10.12
N LEU A 49 -20.73 -4.14 9.08
CA LEU A 49 -19.80 -5.25 9.19
C LEU A 49 -18.38 -4.74 8.93
N SER A 50 -17.42 -5.16 9.75
CA SER A 50 -16.01 -4.86 9.54
C SER A 50 -15.13 -6.07 9.83
N ALA A 51 -14.15 -6.30 8.97
CA ALA A 51 -13.17 -7.38 9.05
C ALA A 51 -11.77 -6.83 8.70
N PRO A 52 -10.68 -7.58 8.91
CA PRO A 52 -9.37 -7.21 8.36
C PRO A 52 -9.43 -7.07 6.83
N ASP A 53 -8.58 -6.21 6.24
CA ASP A 53 -8.50 -6.07 4.78
C ASP A 53 -8.11 -7.38 4.06
N SER A 54 -7.35 -8.23 4.73
CA SER A 54 -6.96 -9.53 4.20
C SER A 54 -6.73 -10.59 5.27
N VAL A 55 -6.87 -11.87 4.89
CA VAL A 55 -6.60 -13.04 5.74
C VAL A 55 -5.84 -14.10 4.95
N ALA A 56 -4.93 -14.86 5.56
CA ALA A 56 -4.29 -15.97 4.87
C ALA A 56 -5.24 -17.17 4.70
N ALA A 57 -5.07 -17.94 3.62
CA ALA A 57 -5.84 -19.16 3.40
C ALA A 57 -5.71 -20.13 4.59
N GLY A 58 -6.82 -20.70 5.05
CA GLY A 58 -6.86 -21.60 6.20
C GLY A 58 -6.80 -20.91 7.58
N GLN A 59 -6.70 -19.58 7.64
CA GLN A 59 -6.73 -18.84 8.91
C GLN A 59 -8.13 -18.38 9.29
N THR A 60 -8.33 -18.13 10.59
CA THR A 60 -9.53 -17.49 11.12
C THR A 60 -9.34 -16.00 11.31
N PHE A 61 -10.39 -15.22 11.06
CA PHE A 61 -10.42 -13.78 11.32
C PHE A 61 -11.70 -13.36 12.02
N ASP A 62 -11.68 -12.14 12.58
CA ASP A 62 -12.78 -11.58 13.37
C ASP A 62 -13.65 -10.70 12.46
N LEU A 63 -14.91 -11.08 12.31
CA LEU A 63 -15.96 -10.27 11.73
C LEU A 63 -16.69 -9.53 12.85
N THR A 64 -16.47 -8.23 12.91
CA THR A 64 -17.13 -7.34 13.87
C THR A 64 -18.42 -6.81 13.28
N VAL A 65 -19.54 -7.01 13.98
CA VAL A 65 -20.87 -6.50 13.63
C VAL A 65 -21.18 -5.34 14.56
N ASN A 66 -21.25 -4.13 14.02
CA ASN A 66 -21.56 -2.92 14.79
C ASN A 66 -23.08 -2.74 14.85
N ILE A 67 -23.62 -2.82 16.07
CA ILE A 67 -25.03 -2.67 16.36
C ILE A 67 -25.27 -1.22 16.80
N PRO A 68 -26.21 -0.49 16.16
CA PRO A 68 -26.54 0.87 16.57
C PRO A 68 -27.19 0.89 17.95
N ALA A 69 -27.39 2.08 18.51
CA ALA A 69 -28.21 2.22 19.72
C ALA A 69 -29.63 1.68 19.46
N LEU A 70 -30.18 0.92 20.42
CA LEU A 70 -31.52 0.35 20.34
C LEU A 70 -32.38 0.89 21.48
N THR A 71 -33.65 1.18 21.20
CA THR A 71 -34.62 1.58 22.23
C THR A 71 -35.39 0.35 22.69
N LEU A 72 -35.56 0.17 24.00
CA LEU A 72 -36.36 -0.91 24.56
C LEU A 72 -37.85 -0.54 24.56
N ALA A 73 -38.70 -1.55 24.38
CA ALA A 73 -40.16 -1.39 24.52
C ALA A 73 -40.59 -1.09 25.95
N GLN A 74 -39.82 -1.57 26.93
CA GLN A 74 -40.00 -1.31 28.36
C GLN A 74 -38.62 -1.15 29.01
N PRO A 75 -38.49 -0.34 30.08
CA PRO A 75 -37.23 -0.25 30.82
C PRO A 75 -36.73 -1.61 31.29
N ALA A 76 -35.42 -1.84 31.23
CA ALA A 76 -34.82 -3.09 31.69
C ALA A 76 -35.06 -3.29 33.20
N THR A 77 -35.59 -4.43 33.61
CA THR A 77 -35.87 -4.73 35.03
C THR A 77 -34.66 -5.24 35.80
N ALA A 78 -33.63 -5.67 35.08
CA ALA A 78 -32.35 -6.14 35.60
C ALA A 78 -31.22 -5.80 34.61
N ASN A 79 -29.97 -5.92 35.06
CA ASN A 79 -28.82 -5.76 34.18
C ASN A 79 -28.86 -6.83 33.08
N ASN A 80 -28.73 -6.36 31.84
CA ASN A 80 -28.87 -7.14 30.63
C ASN A 80 -27.74 -6.85 29.64
N THR A 81 -27.62 -7.69 28.62
CA THR A 81 -26.85 -7.38 27.42
C THR A 81 -27.71 -7.60 26.19
N VAL A 82 -27.51 -6.79 25.16
CA VAL A 82 -28.09 -7.04 23.84
C VAL A 82 -27.50 -8.35 23.33
N GLN A 83 -28.35 -9.30 23.00
CA GLN A 83 -27.95 -10.55 22.37
C GLN A 83 -28.22 -10.45 20.88
N ALA A 84 -27.21 -10.70 20.04
CA ALA A 84 -27.35 -10.64 18.59
C ALA A 84 -27.00 -12.00 17.97
N THR A 85 -27.86 -12.48 17.08
CA THR A 85 -27.60 -13.68 16.26
C THR A 85 -27.72 -13.29 14.80
N LEU A 86 -26.61 -13.26 14.08
CA LEU A 86 -26.57 -12.99 12.66
C LEU A 86 -26.39 -14.30 11.91
N THR A 87 -27.38 -14.65 11.08
CA THR A 87 -27.20 -15.69 10.07
C THR A 87 -26.37 -15.11 8.93
N MET A 88 -25.43 -15.87 8.38
CA MET A 88 -24.57 -15.41 7.31
C MET A 88 -24.09 -16.59 6.49
N THR A 89 -23.84 -16.35 5.20
CA THR A 89 -23.25 -17.33 4.29
C THR A 89 -21.87 -16.84 3.90
N ALA A 90 -20.84 -17.63 4.20
CA ALA A 90 -19.47 -17.33 3.80
C ALA A 90 -19.11 -18.15 2.56
N THR A 91 -18.79 -17.48 1.45
CA THR A 91 -18.23 -18.12 0.24
C THR A 91 -16.71 -18.03 0.30
N GLY A 92 -16.00 -19.14 0.06
CA GLY A 92 -14.55 -19.21 0.26
C GLY A 92 -14.14 -19.38 1.73
N GLY A 93 -15.07 -19.67 2.64
CA GLY A 93 -14.81 -19.90 4.05
C GLY A 93 -15.98 -20.54 4.77
N SER A 94 -15.97 -20.49 6.10
CA SER A 94 -17.09 -20.91 6.95
C SER A 94 -17.16 -20.07 8.22
N VAL A 95 -18.36 -19.93 8.78
CA VAL A 95 -18.55 -19.32 10.10
C VAL A 95 -18.17 -20.36 11.15
N SER A 96 -17.10 -20.11 11.91
CA SER A 96 -16.53 -21.08 12.84
C SER A 96 -17.20 -21.08 14.22
N ASP A 97 -17.89 -19.99 14.58
CA ASP A 97 -18.56 -19.82 15.86
C ASP A 97 -20.00 -19.27 15.71
N PRO A 98 -20.88 -19.94 14.94
CA PRO A 98 -22.23 -19.47 14.71
C PRO A 98 -23.03 -19.38 16.02
N GLY A 99 -24.08 -18.57 16.01
CA GLY A 99 -25.02 -18.45 17.13
C GLY A 99 -24.98 -17.09 17.82
N ALA A 100 -25.65 -17.02 18.96
CA ALA A 100 -25.90 -15.78 19.66
C ALA A 100 -24.64 -15.22 20.34
N LYS A 101 -24.41 -13.91 20.18
CA LYS A 101 -23.29 -13.16 20.78
C LYS A 101 -23.81 -12.09 21.72
N SER A 102 -23.10 -11.89 22.83
CA SER A 102 -23.39 -10.81 23.78
C SER A 102 -22.73 -9.52 23.31
N GLY A 103 -23.51 -8.46 23.21
CA GLY A 103 -23.08 -7.13 22.81
C GLY A 103 -23.16 -6.12 23.97
N PRO A 104 -23.59 -4.86 23.70
CA PRO A 104 -23.57 -3.79 24.71
C PRO A 104 -24.46 -4.10 25.92
N THR A 105 -24.02 -3.64 27.09
CA THR A 105 -24.75 -3.78 28.35
C THR A 105 -25.88 -2.77 28.46
N ILE A 106 -26.92 -3.16 29.21
CA ILE A 106 -28.10 -2.36 29.52
C ILE A 106 -28.29 -2.45 31.04
N ALA A 107 -28.10 -1.33 31.74
CA ALA A 107 -28.31 -1.28 33.18
C ALA A 107 -29.80 -1.33 33.54
N SER A 108 -30.11 -1.84 34.73
CA SER A 108 -31.48 -1.78 35.26
C SER A 108 -32.03 -0.34 35.24
N GLY A 109 -33.30 -0.18 34.85
CA GLY A 109 -33.99 1.09 34.69
C GLY A 109 -33.74 1.81 33.37
N GLN A 110 -32.78 1.38 32.54
CA GLN A 110 -32.52 1.99 31.24
C GLN A 110 -33.52 1.56 30.18
N ASN A 111 -33.86 2.48 29.27
CA ASN A 111 -34.76 2.26 28.14
C ASN A 111 -34.04 2.24 26.78
N ALA A 112 -32.70 2.32 26.76
CA ALA A 112 -31.92 2.22 25.54
C ALA A 112 -30.61 1.48 25.78
N SER A 113 -30.12 0.77 24.77
CA SER A 113 -28.75 0.28 24.69
C SER A 113 -27.86 1.33 24.03
N GLN A 114 -26.62 1.44 24.50
CA GLN A 114 -25.58 2.18 23.78
C GLN A 114 -25.22 1.44 22.47
N PRO A 115 -24.65 2.14 21.46
CA PRO A 115 -24.07 1.45 20.32
C PRO A 115 -22.94 0.53 20.80
N GLY A 116 -22.78 -0.61 20.14
CA GLY A 116 -21.78 -1.59 20.52
C GLY A 116 -21.48 -2.54 19.38
N ASN A 117 -20.70 -3.58 19.65
CA ASN A 117 -20.38 -4.58 18.65
C ASN A 117 -20.50 -5.99 19.20
N VAL A 118 -20.63 -6.94 18.29
CA VAL A 118 -20.44 -8.36 18.54
C VAL A 118 -19.44 -8.91 17.52
N VAL A 119 -18.71 -9.95 17.90
CA VAL A 119 -17.67 -10.55 17.06
C VAL A 119 -18.05 -11.98 16.72
N TYR A 120 -17.93 -12.30 15.43
CA TYR A 120 -17.97 -13.65 14.88
C TYR A 120 -16.59 -14.00 14.33
N LYS A 121 -16.26 -15.28 14.31
CA LYS A 121 -15.03 -15.86 13.78
C LYS A 121 -15.34 -16.52 12.44
N ILE A 122 -14.71 -16.03 11.39
CA ILE A 122 -14.80 -16.60 10.04
C ILE A 122 -13.51 -17.34 9.74
N ALA A 123 -13.60 -18.60 9.33
CA ALA A 123 -12.48 -19.39 8.85
C ALA A 123 -12.37 -19.27 7.34
N ALA A 124 -11.27 -18.73 6.83
CA ALA A 124 -10.95 -18.79 5.41
C ALA A 124 -10.64 -20.24 5.00
N GLY A 125 -11.21 -20.69 3.89
CA GLY A 125 -10.92 -22.02 3.37
C GLY A 125 -9.44 -22.17 3.03
N ALA A 126 -8.85 -23.33 3.34
CA ALA A 126 -7.44 -23.61 3.03
C ALA A 126 -7.14 -23.61 1.51
N THR A 127 -8.16 -23.89 0.69
CA THR A 127 -8.08 -23.86 -0.78
C THR A 127 -8.56 -22.54 -1.38
N THR A 128 -8.99 -21.59 -0.55
CA THR A 128 -9.47 -20.29 -1.03
C THR A 128 -8.27 -19.44 -1.39
N THR A 129 -8.24 -18.96 -2.64
CA THR A 129 -7.07 -18.27 -3.19
C THR A 129 -7.29 -16.78 -3.41
N THR A 130 -8.54 -16.31 -3.39
CA THR A 130 -8.89 -14.96 -3.83
C THR A 130 -9.50 -14.13 -2.72
N LYS A 131 -10.67 -14.53 -2.22
CA LYS A 131 -11.38 -13.82 -1.15
C LYS A 131 -12.34 -14.73 -0.39
N VAL A 132 -12.71 -14.29 0.81
CA VAL A 132 -13.88 -14.77 1.54
C VAL A 132 -14.97 -13.71 1.41
N SER A 133 -16.09 -14.07 0.80
CA SER A 133 -17.26 -13.20 0.68
C SER A 133 -18.27 -13.55 1.77
N VAL A 134 -18.62 -12.59 2.62
CA VAL A 134 -19.62 -12.76 3.68
C VAL A 134 -20.92 -12.08 3.26
N ASP A 135 -21.93 -12.90 2.99
CA ASP A 135 -23.30 -12.48 2.71
C ASP A 135 -24.12 -12.51 4.02
N PRO A 136 -24.53 -11.35 4.56
CA PRO A 136 -25.30 -11.32 5.78
C PRO A 136 -26.79 -11.61 5.53
N GLY A 137 -27.32 -12.56 6.29
CA GLY A 137 -28.74 -12.94 6.26
C GLY A 137 -29.57 -12.24 7.33
N GLU A 138 -30.46 -13.00 7.95
CA GLU A 138 -31.32 -12.55 9.05
C GLU A 138 -30.51 -12.22 10.32
N LEU A 139 -30.83 -11.09 10.96
CA LEU A 139 -30.31 -10.64 12.25
C LEU A 139 -31.40 -10.73 13.32
N LYS A 140 -31.20 -11.54 14.36
CA LYS A 140 -32.07 -11.59 15.54
C LYS A 140 -31.47 -10.81 16.70
N LEU A 141 -32.27 -9.95 17.31
CA LEU A 141 -31.90 -9.14 18.48
C LEU A 141 -32.78 -9.52 19.68
N GLY A 142 -32.14 -9.79 20.82
CA GLY A 142 -32.79 -10.15 22.07
C GLY A 142 -32.07 -9.57 23.29
N LEU A 143 -32.48 -10.01 24.48
CA LEU A 143 -31.81 -9.74 25.74
C LEU A 143 -31.34 -11.06 26.36
N THR A 144 -30.18 -11.04 27.03
CA THR A 144 -29.66 -12.25 27.70
C THR A 144 -30.54 -12.75 28.84
N THR A 145 -31.29 -11.87 29.51
CA THR A 145 -32.22 -12.25 30.58
C THR A 145 -33.56 -11.49 30.45
N GLY A 146 -34.61 -12.04 31.06
CA GLY A 146 -35.91 -11.36 31.19
C GLY A 146 -36.88 -11.48 30.02
N SER A 147 -36.42 -11.69 28.78
CA SER A 147 -37.30 -11.90 27.62
C SER A 147 -36.78 -13.01 26.71
N THR A 148 -37.63 -13.99 26.41
CA THR A 148 -37.37 -15.01 25.37
C THR A 148 -37.77 -14.54 23.97
N ALA A 149 -38.47 -13.40 23.87
CA ALA A 149 -38.85 -12.84 22.60
C ALA A 149 -37.64 -12.19 21.93
N THR A 150 -37.49 -12.41 20.63
CA THR A 150 -36.44 -11.79 19.80
C THR A 150 -37.08 -10.97 18.70
N ALA A 151 -36.54 -9.79 18.43
CA ALA A 151 -36.85 -9.05 17.22
C ALA A 151 -36.09 -9.67 16.05
N THR A 152 -36.78 -9.92 14.94
CA THR A 152 -36.17 -10.47 13.73
C THR A 152 -36.04 -9.35 12.70
N CYS A 153 -34.83 -9.14 12.20
CA CYS A 153 -34.50 -8.12 11.23
C CYS A 153 -33.99 -8.78 9.95
N THR A 154 -34.53 -8.37 8.81
CA THR A 154 -34.13 -8.87 7.50
C THR A 154 -33.48 -7.75 6.69
N THR A 155 -32.50 -8.11 5.86
CA THR A 155 -31.92 -7.20 4.87
C THR A 155 -32.38 -7.60 3.47
N ALA A 156 -32.62 -6.60 2.63
CA ALA A 156 -32.87 -6.80 1.19
C ALA A 156 -31.60 -6.55 0.35
N SER A 157 -30.47 -6.26 1.00
CA SER A 157 -29.21 -6.07 0.32
C SER A 157 -28.77 -7.39 -0.33
N THR A 158 -28.31 -7.32 -1.58
CA THR A 158 -27.62 -8.41 -2.28
C THR A 158 -26.10 -8.21 -2.26
N GLU A 159 -25.65 -7.20 -1.53
CA GLU A 159 -24.23 -6.88 -1.42
C GLU A 159 -23.54 -7.86 -0.45
N VAL A 160 -22.26 -8.10 -0.67
CA VAL A 160 -21.42 -8.92 0.22
C VAL A 160 -20.28 -8.08 0.79
N LEU A 161 -19.79 -8.45 1.97
CA LEU A 161 -18.50 -7.97 2.49
C LEU A 161 -17.40 -8.92 2.02
N ASP A 162 -16.50 -8.43 1.19
CA ASP A 162 -15.35 -9.20 0.70
C ASP A 162 -14.13 -8.96 1.59
N VAL A 163 -13.47 -10.05 1.96
CA VAL A 163 -12.18 -10.06 2.67
C VAL A 163 -11.17 -10.78 1.78
N ALA A 164 -10.15 -10.08 1.31
CA ALA A 164 -9.18 -10.67 0.41
C ALA A 164 -8.41 -11.81 1.10
N ILE A 165 -8.09 -12.87 0.37
CA ILE A 165 -7.08 -13.82 0.83
C ILE A 165 -5.72 -13.18 0.63
N GLY A 166 -5.17 -12.61 1.70
CA GLY A 166 -3.81 -12.15 1.72
C GLY A 166 -2.91 -13.34 1.46
N THR A 167 -2.03 -13.27 0.46
CA THR A 167 -1.05 -14.32 0.16
C THR A 167 0.07 -14.35 1.20
N GLY A 168 -0.28 -14.08 2.47
CA GLY A 168 0.56 -14.04 3.64
C GLY A 168 1.06 -15.44 3.97
N ASN A 169 1.95 -15.93 3.13
CA ASN A 169 3.09 -16.79 3.42
C ASN A 169 3.90 -16.81 2.13
N GLY A 170 5.08 -16.18 2.13
CA GLY A 170 6.03 -16.14 1.01
C GLY A 170 6.62 -17.51 0.62
N GLY A 171 5.79 -18.54 0.53
CA GLY A 171 6.12 -19.92 0.20
C GLY A 171 5.93 -20.21 -1.29
N GLY A 172 6.50 -19.41 -2.18
CA GLY A 172 7.00 -19.87 -3.49
C GLY A 172 6.06 -20.46 -4.55
N ASN A 173 4.76 -20.65 -4.32
CA ASN A 173 3.91 -21.41 -5.27
C ASN A 173 3.50 -20.65 -6.54
N GLY A 174 3.89 -19.37 -6.66
CA GLY A 174 3.66 -18.57 -7.85
C GLY A 174 2.18 -18.34 -8.15
N THR A 175 1.37 -18.12 -7.12
CA THR A 175 -0.09 -17.86 -7.20
C THR A 175 -0.49 -16.52 -6.59
N ASP A 176 0.48 -15.61 -6.36
CA ASP A 176 0.22 -14.38 -5.61
C ASP A 176 -0.59 -13.39 -6.44
N ILE A 177 -1.82 -13.13 -6.01
CA ILE A 177 -2.74 -12.16 -6.59
C ILE A 177 -2.71 -10.90 -5.75
N VAL A 178 -2.53 -9.76 -6.40
CA VAL A 178 -2.60 -8.43 -5.81
C VAL A 178 -3.90 -7.80 -6.28
N ALA A 179 -4.78 -7.46 -5.33
CA ALA A 179 -6.00 -6.69 -5.59
C ALA A 179 -5.63 -5.21 -5.70
N TYR A 180 -5.63 -4.69 -6.92
CA TYR A 180 -5.32 -3.30 -7.21
C TYR A 180 -6.58 -2.46 -7.26
N VAL A 181 -6.56 -1.28 -6.64
CA VAL A 181 -7.63 -0.29 -6.79
C VAL A 181 -7.28 0.63 -7.95
N CYS A 182 -8.01 0.53 -9.06
CA CYS A 182 -7.75 1.25 -10.29
C CYS A 182 -8.71 2.44 -10.46
N ASP A 183 -8.16 3.61 -10.81
CA ASP A 183 -8.91 4.84 -11.06
C ASP A 183 -8.25 5.69 -12.16
N VAL A 184 -9.04 6.53 -12.80
CA VAL A 184 -8.59 7.53 -13.77
C VAL A 184 -8.13 8.81 -13.04
N PRO A 185 -7.23 9.62 -13.63
CA PRO A 185 -6.75 10.85 -12.99
C PRO A 185 -7.89 11.80 -12.58
N THR A 186 -7.70 12.50 -11.47
CA THR A 186 -8.68 13.46 -10.95
C THR A 186 -9.06 14.50 -12.02
N GLY A 187 -10.37 14.73 -12.15
CA GLY A 187 -10.93 15.65 -13.15
C GLY A 187 -11.17 15.02 -14.53
N THR A 188 -10.87 13.72 -14.70
CA THR A 188 -11.37 12.92 -15.82
C THR A 188 -12.54 12.05 -15.37
N THR A 189 -13.52 11.85 -16.23
CA THR A 189 -14.64 10.95 -15.99
C THR A 189 -14.61 9.83 -17.02
N ASP A 190 -14.77 8.60 -16.56
CA ASP A 190 -14.88 7.41 -17.42
C ASP A 190 -16.00 6.52 -16.92
N THR A 191 -16.86 6.06 -17.82
CA THR A 191 -17.99 5.19 -17.46
C THR A 191 -17.55 3.81 -16.97
N ASN A 192 -16.34 3.38 -17.31
CA ASN A 192 -15.75 2.13 -16.83
C ASN A 192 -15.09 2.28 -15.44
N TYR A 193 -14.87 3.52 -14.99
CA TYR A 193 -14.25 3.86 -13.70
C TYR A 193 -15.04 5.01 -13.04
N PRO A 194 -16.32 4.79 -12.66
CA PRO A 194 -17.16 5.86 -12.12
C PRO A 194 -16.71 6.34 -10.73
N THR A 195 -16.03 5.48 -9.97
CA THR A 195 -15.40 5.80 -8.69
C THR A 195 -14.03 5.16 -8.59
N GLU A 196 -13.95 3.83 -8.60
CA GLU A 196 -12.73 3.01 -8.57
C GLU A 196 -13.13 1.62 -9.13
N ALA A 197 -12.18 0.80 -9.56
CA ALA A 197 -12.39 -0.59 -9.95
C ALA A 197 -11.37 -1.51 -9.27
N ASP A 198 -11.83 -2.63 -8.72
CA ASP A 198 -10.98 -3.57 -7.97
C ASP A 198 -10.46 -4.66 -8.91
N VAL A 199 -9.23 -4.50 -9.39
CA VAL A 199 -8.63 -5.37 -10.40
C VAL A 199 -7.63 -6.34 -9.77
N ASP A 200 -7.88 -7.63 -9.93
CA ASP A 200 -6.98 -8.68 -9.46
C ASP A 200 -5.87 -8.98 -10.48
N ILE A 201 -4.61 -8.76 -10.09
CA ILE A 201 -3.44 -9.06 -10.93
C ILE A 201 -2.52 -10.02 -10.21
N LYS A 202 -2.28 -11.18 -10.83
CA LYS A 202 -1.25 -12.11 -10.40
C LYS A 202 0.12 -11.54 -10.73
N VAL A 203 0.88 -11.15 -9.70
CA VAL A 203 2.19 -10.50 -9.85
C VAL A 203 3.31 -11.51 -9.60
N VAL A 204 4.18 -11.68 -10.59
CA VAL A 204 5.40 -12.48 -10.48
C VAL A 204 6.62 -11.59 -10.71
N MET A 205 7.49 -11.52 -9.70
CA MET A 205 8.78 -10.86 -9.78
C MET A 205 9.90 -11.90 -9.79
N THR A 206 10.82 -11.78 -10.74
CA THR A 206 12.03 -12.61 -10.81
C THR A 206 13.22 -11.73 -10.43
N PRO A 207 13.65 -11.74 -9.15
CA PRO A 207 14.84 -11.03 -8.73
C PRO A 207 16.10 -11.69 -9.32
N PRO A 208 17.23 -10.97 -9.39
CA PRO A 208 18.48 -11.57 -9.84
C PRO A 208 18.97 -12.61 -8.82
N THR A 209 19.66 -13.64 -9.30
CA THR A 209 20.25 -14.69 -8.43
C THR A 209 21.34 -14.14 -7.50
N SER A 210 22.02 -13.08 -7.93
CA SER A 210 23.02 -12.36 -7.13
C SER A 210 23.13 -10.92 -7.62
N ALA A 211 23.39 -9.99 -6.71
CA ALA A 211 23.74 -8.60 -7.02
C ALA A 211 25.03 -8.19 -6.30
N THR A 212 25.66 -7.12 -6.77
CA THR A 212 26.83 -6.51 -6.12
C THR A 212 26.49 -5.10 -5.65
N ALA A 213 26.98 -4.71 -4.48
CA ALA A 213 26.78 -3.37 -3.96
C ALA A 213 27.29 -2.32 -4.97
N ASN A 214 26.53 -1.23 -5.14
CA ASN A 214 26.76 -0.14 -6.08
C ASN A 214 26.68 -0.52 -7.57
N ALA A 215 26.01 -1.63 -7.91
CA ALA A 215 25.69 -2.01 -9.28
C ALA A 215 24.17 -2.16 -9.49
N ASP A 216 23.73 -2.06 -10.75
CA ASP A 216 22.33 -2.28 -11.11
C ASP A 216 21.96 -3.77 -10.97
N ALA A 217 20.99 -4.05 -10.12
CA ALA A 217 20.26 -5.31 -10.05
C ALA A 217 19.02 -5.21 -10.95
N SER A 218 18.82 -6.17 -11.86
CA SER A 218 17.66 -6.19 -12.76
C SER A 218 16.62 -7.18 -12.25
N ILE A 219 15.39 -6.70 -12.05
CA ILE A 219 14.22 -7.47 -11.63
C ILE A 219 13.27 -7.54 -12.81
N THR A 220 12.84 -8.75 -13.16
CA THR A 220 11.77 -8.92 -14.17
C THR A 220 10.43 -8.96 -13.47
N TRP A 221 9.55 -8.03 -13.78
CA TRP A 221 8.17 -8.00 -13.32
C TRP A 221 7.25 -8.51 -14.44
N THR A 222 6.28 -9.33 -14.06
CA THR A 222 5.22 -9.83 -14.93
C THR A 222 3.89 -9.82 -14.19
N GLY A 223 2.82 -9.47 -14.89
CA GLY A 223 1.47 -9.45 -14.37
C GLY A 223 0.54 -10.29 -15.24
N THR A 224 -0.37 -11.03 -14.62
CA THR A 224 -1.46 -11.73 -15.32
C THR A 224 -2.79 -11.34 -14.69
N ILE A 225 -3.66 -10.72 -15.49
CA ILE A 225 -4.98 -10.29 -15.04
C ILE A 225 -5.81 -11.53 -14.69
N GLN A 226 -6.45 -11.51 -13.54
CA GLN A 226 -7.31 -12.60 -13.07
C GLN A 226 -8.77 -12.25 -13.33
N THR A 227 -9.60 -13.26 -13.48
CA THR A 227 -11.05 -13.10 -13.72
C THR A 227 -11.86 -12.95 -12.43
N THR A 228 -11.20 -12.77 -11.30
CA THR A 228 -11.80 -12.78 -9.96
C THR A 228 -12.14 -11.40 -9.43
N GLY A 229 -11.49 -10.37 -9.98
CA GLY A 229 -11.84 -8.96 -9.78
C GLY A 229 -12.57 -8.37 -10.97
N ASP A 230 -12.71 -7.06 -10.96
CA ASP A 230 -13.26 -6.28 -12.07
C ASP A 230 -12.39 -6.42 -13.33
N THR A 231 -13.04 -6.27 -14.48
CA THR A 231 -12.34 -6.30 -15.76
C THR A 231 -11.52 -5.02 -15.92
N LEU A 232 -10.20 -5.17 -16.15
CA LEU A 232 -9.34 -4.04 -16.48
C LEU A 232 -9.65 -3.54 -17.90
N LYS A 233 -10.21 -2.34 -18.00
CA LYS A 233 -10.56 -1.70 -19.28
C LYS A 233 -9.67 -0.52 -19.58
N ALA A 234 -9.38 -0.30 -20.85
CA ALA A 234 -8.75 0.93 -21.29
C ALA A 234 -9.76 2.09 -21.16
N PRO A 235 -9.43 3.18 -20.45
CA PRO A 235 -10.26 4.38 -20.44
C PRO A 235 -10.52 4.96 -21.83
N GLN A 236 -11.51 5.84 -21.96
CA GLN A 236 -11.89 6.51 -23.20
C GLN A 236 -10.78 7.42 -23.74
N ASN A 237 -9.92 7.95 -22.87
CA ASN A 237 -8.74 8.74 -23.23
C ASN A 237 -7.47 7.88 -23.45
N TRP A 238 -7.61 6.56 -23.62
CA TRP A 238 -6.47 5.67 -23.85
C TRP A 238 -5.65 6.09 -25.07
N PRO A 239 -4.30 6.10 -24.98
CA PRO A 239 -3.46 6.48 -26.10
C PRO A 239 -3.64 5.53 -27.29
N ALA A 240 -3.94 6.07 -28.47
CA ALA A 240 -4.08 5.28 -29.70
C ALA A 240 -2.77 4.58 -30.13
N SER A 241 -1.62 5.05 -29.64
CA SER A 241 -0.31 4.44 -29.86
C SER A 241 0.64 4.74 -28.70
N GLY A 242 1.64 3.89 -28.50
CA GLY A 242 2.70 4.14 -27.52
C GLY A 242 2.24 4.01 -26.06
N ALA A 243 1.11 3.35 -25.80
CA ALA A 243 0.71 2.98 -24.46
C ALA A 243 1.76 2.06 -23.83
N LYS A 244 2.09 2.33 -22.57
CA LYS A 244 3.02 1.59 -21.75
C LYS A 244 2.40 1.27 -20.40
N LEU A 245 2.92 0.23 -19.78
CA LEU A 245 2.76 -0.09 -18.37
C LEU A 245 4.01 0.38 -17.62
N PHE A 246 3.80 1.11 -16.54
CA PHE A 246 4.83 1.49 -15.58
C PHE A 246 4.58 0.74 -14.28
N ALA A 247 5.43 -0.24 -13.97
CA ALA A 247 5.31 -1.04 -12.76
C ALA A 247 6.29 -0.53 -11.72
N THR A 248 5.78 -0.17 -10.54
CA THR A 248 6.59 0.23 -9.39
C THR A 248 6.74 -0.94 -8.43
N ILE A 249 7.92 -1.06 -7.83
CA ILE A 249 8.19 -1.97 -6.72
C ILE A 249 8.65 -1.18 -5.50
N LYS A 250 8.35 -1.70 -4.31
CA LYS A 250 8.90 -1.20 -3.05
C LYS A 250 10.05 -2.10 -2.65
N ALA A 251 11.18 -1.51 -2.25
CA ALA A 251 12.37 -2.26 -1.86
C ALA A 251 12.87 -1.80 -0.48
N THR A 252 13.37 -2.74 0.30
CA THR A 252 13.95 -2.49 1.63
C THR A 252 15.21 -3.35 1.83
N GLY A 253 16.12 -2.90 2.70
CA GLY A 253 17.37 -3.60 2.98
C GLY A 253 18.52 -3.26 2.02
N ALA A 254 19.75 -3.59 2.44
CA ALA A 254 21.00 -3.40 1.69
C ALA A 254 21.18 -2.01 1.03
N GLY A 255 20.61 -0.97 1.63
CA GLY A 255 20.65 0.40 1.11
C GLY A 255 20.02 0.54 -0.30
N ALA A 256 19.06 -0.31 -0.64
CA ALA A 256 18.27 -0.18 -1.86
C ALA A 256 17.37 1.08 -1.80
N PRO A 257 17.07 1.73 -2.94
CA PRO A 257 16.08 2.80 -3.01
C PRO A 257 14.72 2.29 -2.53
N ALA A 258 13.95 3.13 -1.82
CA ALA A 258 12.66 2.75 -1.25
C ALA A 258 11.65 2.30 -2.33
N THR A 259 11.74 2.89 -3.52
CA THR A 259 10.94 2.54 -4.69
C THR A 259 11.78 2.51 -5.96
N ALA A 260 11.36 1.70 -6.93
CA ALA A 260 11.91 1.72 -8.28
C ALA A 260 10.77 1.44 -9.28
N THR A 261 10.82 2.09 -10.45
CA THR A 261 9.81 1.95 -11.50
C THR A 261 10.48 1.54 -12.79
N GLY A 262 9.92 0.54 -13.46
CA GLY A 262 10.29 0.17 -14.83
C GLY A 262 9.14 0.41 -15.80
N GLU A 263 9.41 0.31 -17.09
CA GLU A 263 8.40 0.41 -18.14
C GLU A 263 8.38 -0.82 -19.06
N GLY A 264 7.19 -1.15 -19.57
CA GLY A 264 6.96 -2.18 -20.58
C GLY A 264 5.96 -1.67 -21.62
N SER A 265 6.24 -1.90 -22.90
CA SER A 265 5.37 -1.46 -23.99
C SER A 265 4.37 -2.56 -24.35
N PHE A 266 3.11 -2.18 -24.59
CA PHE A 266 2.14 -3.13 -25.13
C PHE A 266 2.52 -3.51 -26.56
N THR A 267 2.43 -4.81 -26.87
CA THR A 267 2.72 -5.34 -28.21
C THR A 267 1.53 -5.26 -29.15
N THR A 268 0.33 -5.10 -28.60
CA THR A 268 -0.92 -4.94 -29.33
C THR A 268 -1.51 -3.56 -29.11
N THR A 269 -2.15 -3.02 -30.15
CA THR A 269 -2.90 -1.76 -30.02
C THR A 269 -4.19 -2.03 -29.28
N ILE A 270 -4.33 -1.42 -28.10
CA ILE A 270 -5.54 -1.48 -27.29
C ILE A 270 -6.43 -0.29 -27.68
N GLN A 271 -7.70 -0.56 -28.00
CA GLN A 271 -8.67 0.47 -28.33
C GLN A 271 -9.27 1.08 -27.05
N PRO A 272 -9.62 2.37 -27.04
CA PRO A 272 -10.37 2.96 -25.92
C PRO A 272 -11.64 2.18 -25.60
N GLY A 273 -11.92 1.96 -24.31
CA GLY A 273 -13.05 1.18 -23.81
C GLY A 273 -12.90 -0.35 -23.93
N ALA A 274 -11.85 -0.85 -24.59
CA ALA A 274 -11.61 -2.28 -24.73
C ALA A 274 -10.98 -2.90 -23.48
N ASP A 275 -11.19 -4.20 -23.30
CA ASP A 275 -10.56 -4.96 -22.22
C ASP A 275 -9.06 -5.07 -22.47
N ILE A 276 -8.28 -4.80 -21.42
CA ILE A 276 -6.85 -5.09 -21.39
C ILE A 276 -6.72 -6.54 -20.92
N THR A 277 -6.31 -7.44 -21.81
CA THR A 277 -6.24 -8.89 -21.49
C THR A 277 -4.82 -9.39 -21.25
N THR A 278 -3.80 -8.64 -21.68
CA THR A 278 -2.40 -9.00 -21.54
C THR A 278 -1.57 -7.81 -21.07
N LEU A 279 -0.72 -8.03 -20.06
CA LEU A 279 0.23 -7.02 -19.57
C LEU A 279 1.63 -7.32 -20.10
N PRO A 280 2.42 -6.31 -20.52
CA PRO A 280 3.80 -6.53 -20.94
C PRO A 280 4.68 -6.87 -19.74
N SER A 281 5.78 -7.60 -20.00
CA SER A 281 6.85 -7.76 -19.01
C SER A 281 7.61 -6.45 -18.84
N VAL A 282 7.99 -6.14 -17.60
CA VAL A 282 8.67 -4.90 -17.23
C VAL A 282 10.01 -5.24 -16.58
N THR A 283 11.09 -4.63 -17.05
CA THR A 283 12.40 -4.73 -16.40
C THR A 283 12.61 -3.53 -15.48
N ILE A 284 12.81 -3.80 -14.19
CA ILE A 284 13.02 -2.77 -13.16
C ILE A 284 14.46 -2.85 -12.67
N LYS A 285 15.15 -1.71 -12.60
CA LYS A 285 16.52 -1.63 -12.09
C LYS A 285 16.53 -1.03 -10.69
N VAL A 286 17.24 -1.70 -9.78
CA VAL A 286 17.47 -1.26 -8.40
C VAL A 286 18.98 -1.22 -8.18
N LYS A 287 19.50 -0.20 -7.49
CA LYS A 287 20.93 -0.07 -7.19
C LYS A 287 21.16 -0.09 -5.67
N PRO A 288 21.36 -1.26 -5.05
CA PRO A 288 21.71 -1.37 -3.64
C PRO A 288 23.07 -0.73 -3.37
N THR A 289 23.24 -0.09 -2.20
CA THR A 289 24.49 0.62 -1.84
C THR A 289 25.34 -0.13 -0.83
N THR A 290 24.75 -1.05 -0.07
CA THR A 290 25.44 -1.88 0.92
C THR A 290 25.23 -3.36 0.65
N THR A 291 26.00 -4.21 1.31
CA THR A 291 25.81 -5.66 1.26
C THR A 291 24.64 -6.07 2.15
N GLY A 292 24.07 -7.25 1.90
CA GLY A 292 22.97 -7.81 2.68
C GLY A 292 21.82 -8.30 1.82
N THR A 293 20.65 -8.50 2.43
CA THR A 293 19.45 -8.96 1.74
C THR A 293 18.57 -7.78 1.37
N VAL A 294 18.11 -7.75 0.11
CA VAL A 294 17.05 -6.85 -0.34
C VAL A 294 15.74 -7.63 -0.33
N SER A 295 14.69 -7.02 0.21
CA SER A 295 13.31 -7.49 0.15
C SER A 295 12.49 -6.59 -0.77
N LEU A 296 11.73 -7.19 -1.68
CA LEU A 296 10.93 -6.53 -2.71
C LEU A 296 9.46 -6.89 -2.54
N THR A 297 8.58 -5.91 -2.65
CA THR A 297 7.13 -6.11 -2.76
C THR A 297 6.57 -5.36 -3.95
N ALA A 298 5.41 -5.81 -4.46
CA ALA A 298 4.71 -5.11 -5.52
C ALA A 298 4.34 -3.68 -5.07
N GLY A 299 4.38 -2.74 -6.00
CA GLY A 299 3.90 -1.37 -5.81
C GLY A 299 2.83 -1.04 -6.84
N ASP A 300 2.58 0.25 -6.97
CA ASP A 300 1.54 0.79 -7.84
C ASP A 300 1.87 0.57 -9.32
N LEU A 301 0.81 0.48 -10.12
CA LEU A 301 0.88 0.44 -11.57
C LEU A 301 0.32 1.72 -12.16
N ALA A 302 0.91 2.15 -13.27
CA ALA A 302 0.45 3.29 -14.03
C ALA A 302 0.42 2.91 -15.52
N PHE A 303 -0.64 3.32 -16.21
CA PHE A 303 -0.83 3.04 -17.63
C PHE A 303 -0.95 4.34 -18.42
N GLY A 304 -0.33 4.39 -19.59
CA GLY A 304 -0.37 5.56 -20.46
C GLY A 304 0.94 5.74 -21.21
N THR A 305 1.21 6.96 -21.67
CA THR A 305 2.49 7.30 -22.34
C THR A 305 3.58 7.73 -21.35
N SER A 306 3.22 8.03 -20.11
CA SER A 306 4.13 8.47 -19.04
C SER A 306 3.69 7.97 -17.66
N SER A 307 4.65 7.67 -16.78
CA SER A 307 4.40 7.31 -15.37
C SER A 307 3.94 8.49 -14.52
N THR A 308 4.32 9.73 -14.87
CA THR A 308 3.98 10.94 -14.10
C THR A 308 2.59 11.47 -14.44
N SER A 309 2.11 11.16 -15.64
CA SER A 309 0.80 11.59 -16.16
C SER A 309 0.11 10.40 -16.83
N PRO A 310 -0.19 9.34 -16.06
CA PRO A 310 -0.87 8.17 -16.59
C PRO A 310 -2.33 8.49 -16.89
N VAL A 311 -2.94 7.73 -17.80
CA VAL A 311 -4.38 7.77 -18.09
C VAL A 311 -5.18 6.85 -17.17
N LEU A 312 -4.51 5.89 -16.52
CA LEU A 312 -5.08 4.98 -15.53
C LEU A 312 -4.03 4.67 -14.45
N ARG A 313 -4.42 4.73 -13.18
CA ARG A 313 -3.58 4.42 -12.03
C ARG A 313 -4.19 3.25 -11.29
N CYS A 314 -3.36 2.31 -10.85
CA CYS A 314 -3.78 1.18 -10.04
C CYS A 314 -2.90 1.11 -8.80
N THR A 315 -3.51 1.33 -7.64
CA THR A 315 -2.80 1.42 -6.35
C THR A 315 -2.74 0.05 -5.70
N ALA A 316 -1.54 -0.37 -5.28
CA ALA A 316 -1.36 -1.63 -4.57
C ALA A 316 -1.72 -1.47 -3.07
N PRO A 317 -2.19 -2.54 -2.40
CA PRO A 317 -2.38 -2.52 -0.96
C PRO A 317 -1.05 -2.35 -0.25
N THR A 318 -1.08 -1.81 0.97
CA THR A 318 0.13 -1.54 1.76
C THR A 318 0.64 -2.75 2.54
N THR A 319 -0.20 -3.77 2.73
CA THR A 319 0.10 -4.98 3.51
C THR A 319 -0.34 -6.23 2.75
N GLY A 320 0.02 -7.43 3.25
CA GLY A 320 -0.39 -8.71 2.64
C GLY A 320 0.33 -9.06 1.33
N LEU A 321 1.26 -8.22 0.87
CA LEU A 321 2.01 -8.45 -0.36
C LEU A 321 3.11 -9.51 -0.19
N LYS A 322 3.30 -10.34 -1.21
CA LYS A 322 4.41 -11.29 -1.26
C LYS A 322 5.76 -10.55 -1.31
N ALA A 323 6.65 -10.93 -0.40
CA ALA A 323 8.04 -10.49 -0.39
C ALA A 323 8.91 -11.41 -1.27
N TYR A 324 9.70 -10.82 -2.15
CA TYR A 324 10.72 -11.48 -2.96
C TYR A 324 12.09 -11.02 -2.46
N THR A 325 13.08 -11.91 -2.33
CA THR A 325 14.38 -11.55 -1.79
C THR A 325 15.53 -11.91 -2.71
N PHE A 326 16.61 -11.15 -2.64
CA PHE A 326 17.91 -11.50 -3.23
C PHE A 326 19.05 -10.96 -2.36
N THR A 327 20.23 -11.53 -2.54
CA THR A 327 21.43 -11.17 -1.77
C THR A 327 22.35 -10.24 -2.57
N VAL A 328 22.93 -9.28 -1.85
CA VAL A 328 23.89 -8.31 -2.36
C VAL A 328 25.25 -8.61 -1.75
N GLY A 329 26.18 -9.04 -2.59
CA GLY A 329 27.58 -9.27 -2.25
C GLY A 329 28.42 -7.99 -2.26
N ALA A 330 29.61 -8.08 -1.66
CA ALA A 330 30.58 -6.98 -1.71
C ALA A 330 30.99 -6.70 -3.15
N SER A 331 31.17 -5.41 -3.47
CA SER A 331 31.82 -5.03 -4.72
C SER A 331 33.30 -5.37 -4.60
N THR A 332 33.80 -6.29 -5.43
CA THR A 332 35.24 -6.50 -5.61
C THR A 332 35.78 -5.35 -6.46
N SER A 333 35.81 -4.15 -5.91
CA SER A 333 36.62 -3.09 -6.50
C SER A 333 38.08 -3.52 -6.34
N PRO A 334 38.87 -3.60 -7.43
CA PRO A 334 40.30 -3.87 -7.29
C PRO A 334 40.88 -2.76 -6.42
N SER A 335 41.33 -3.11 -5.22
CA SER A 335 42.17 -2.22 -4.42
C SER A 335 43.37 -1.85 -5.30
N PRO A 336 43.72 -0.56 -5.48
CA PRO A 336 44.93 -0.22 -6.20
C PRO A 336 46.08 -0.87 -5.44
N THR A 337 46.70 -1.89 -6.03
CA THR A 337 47.96 -2.44 -5.54
C THR A 337 48.95 -1.30 -5.53
N THR A 338 49.24 -0.78 -4.35
CA THR A 338 50.39 0.08 -4.11
C THR A 338 51.64 -0.77 -4.33
N THR A 339 52.12 -0.83 -5.57
CA THR A 339 53.49 -1.27 -5.84
C THR A 339 54.41 -0.26 -5.15
N SER A 340 54.80 -0.56 -3.91
CA SER A 340 55.89 0.11 -3.22
C SER A 340 57.16 -0.16 -4.03
N PRO A 341 57.79 0.85 -4.66
CA PRO A 341 59.04 0.62 -5.35
C PRO A 341 60.11 0.32 -4.30
N THR A 342 60.65 -0.90 -4.32
CA THR A 342 61.88 -1.24 -3.60
C THR A 342 63.01 -0.37 -4.17
N PRO A 343 63.76 0.40 -3.36
CA PRO A 343 64.83 1.25 -3.85
C PRO A 343 65.95 0.35 -4.40
N THR A 344 66.06 0.28 -5.72
CA THR A 344 67.20 -0.35 -6.38
C THR A 344 68.19 0.77 -6.71
N THR A 345 69.36 0.74 -6.07
CA THR A 345 70.48 1.64 -6.33
C THR A 345 71.13 1.30 -7.67
N THR A 346 70.58 1.84 -8.75
CA THR A 346 71.26 1.82 -10.06
C THR A 346 71.69 3.23 -10.45
N SER A 347 73.00 3.38 -10.61
CA SER A 347 73.71 4.56 -11.11
C SER A 347 73.02 5.17 -12.35
N PRO A 348 72.82 6.50 -12.42
CA PRO A 348 72.11 7.12 -13.52
C PRO A 348 72.95 7.10 -14.79
N ARG A 349 72.49 6.33 -15.80
CA ARG A 349 72.89 6.52 -17.19
C ARG A 349 72.04 7.65 -17.77
N PRO A 350 72.63 8.69 -18.40
CA PRO A 350 71.87 9.81 -18.93
C PRO A 350 70.99 9.36 -20.10
N THR A 351 69.67 9.54 -19.95
CA THR A 351 68.68 9.34 -21.01
C THR A 351 68.46 10.65 -21.74
N THR A 352 68.74 10.67 -23.04
CA THR A 352 68.48 11.82 -23.91
C THR A 352 66.98 11.93 -24.21
N THR A 353 66.31 12.92 -23.63
CA THR A 353 64.94 13.29 -23.99
C THR A 353 64.96 14.18 -25.24
N ARG A 354 64.46 13.68 -26.37
CA ARG A 354 64.20 14.49 -27.56
C ARG A 354 62.76 15.00 -27.52
N THR A 355 62.61 16.29 -27.28
CA THR A 355 61.32 16.98 -27.41
C THR A 355 61.16 17.48 -28.84
N SER A 356 60.09 17.08 -29.52
CA SER A 356 59.74 17.60 -30.85
C SER A 356 58.76 18.75 -30.68
N THR A 357 59.22 19.98 -30.93
CA THR A 357 58.36 21.17 -30.96
C THR A 357 57.73 21.27 -32.35
N VAL A 358 56.43 21.03 -32.46
CA VAL A 358 55.66 21.27 -33.69
C VAL A 358 55.18 22.72 -33.66
N THR A 359 55.84 23.59 -34.41
CA THR A 359 55.37 24.95 -34.66
C THR A 359 54.32 24.92 -35.77
N VAL A 360 53.06 25.15 -35.43
CA VAL A 360 51.98 25.29 -36.41
C VAL A 360 51.96 26.74 -36.89
N THR A 361 52.37 26.99 -38.13
CA THR A 361 52.18 28.29 -38.79
C THR A 361 50.73 28.41 -39.23
N PRO A 362 49.93 29.35 -38.70
CA PRO A 362 48.56 29.53 -39.16
C PRO A 362 48.58 30.11 -40.58
N SER A 363 47.99 29.42 -41.55
CA SER A 363 47.74 30.00 -42.87
C SER A 363 46.66 31.07 -42.74
N SER A 364 46.98 32.31 -43.09
CA SER A 364 46.05 33.44 -43.19
C SER A 364 45.10 33.24 -44.39
N SER A 365 44.09 32.40 -44.20
CA SER A 365 42.93 32.33 -45.09
C SER A 365 41.76 33.08 -44.42
N PRO A 366 41.17 34.12 -45.03
CA PRO A 366 40.23 35.03 -44.37
C PRO A 366 38.80 34.46 -44.20
N THR A 367 38.62 33.14 -44.05
CA THR A 367 37.25 32.55 -44.11
C THR A 367 37.03 31.28 -43.29
N ARG A 368 37.77 31.03 -42.21
CA ARG A 368 37.45 29.91 -41.30
C ARG A 368 37.22 30.37 -39.86
N LYS A 369 35.97 30.22 -39.43
CA LYS A 369 35.50 30.40 -38.06
C LYS A 369 36.29 29.49 -37.11
N SER A 370 36.72 30.07 -35.98
CA SER A 370 37.32 29.37 -34.84
C SER A 370 36.46 28.18 -34.42
N GLN A 371 37.00 26.96 -34.54
CA GLN A 371 36.43 25.76 -33.94
C GLN A 371 37.19 25.50 -32.63
N THR A 372 36.54 25.78 -31.51
CA THR A 372 36.95 25.28 -30.20
C THR A 372 36.75 23.76 -30.13
N PRO A 373 37.66 22.99 -29.50
CA PRO A 373 37.50 21.55 -29.31
C PRO A 373 36.23 21.21 -28.53
N LYS A 374 35.37 20.36 -29.11
CA LYS A 374 34.04 20.01 -28.62
C LYS A 374 34.02 19.12 -27.36
N ALA A 375 35.17 18.74 -26.80
CA ALA A 375 35.25 17.73 -25.73
C ALA A 375 35.71 18.24 -24.35
N GLY A 376 35.95 19.54 -24.19
CA GLY A 376 36.50 20.10 -22.95
C GLY A 376 35.51 20.79 -22.00
N ALA A 377 34.23 20.90 -22.38
CA ALA A 377 33.22 21.65 -21.63
C ALA A 377 32.10 20.79 -21.02
N ASP A 378 32.14 19.47 -21.20
CA ASP A 378 31.01 18.56 -20.88
C ASP A 378 31.14 17.77 -19.56
N THR A 379 32.10 18.10 -18.69
CA THR A 379 32.17 17.52 -17.32
C THR A 379 31.72 18.48 -16.23
N GLY A 380 30.89 19.46 -16.59
CA GLY A 380 30.32 20.46 -15.68
C GLY A 380 28.82 20.31 -15.41
N ALA A 381 28.25 19.11 -15.47
CA ALA A 381 26.84 18.87 -15.10
C ALA A 381 26.72 18.58 -13.59
N GLY A 382 27.12 19.55 -12.76
CA GLY A 382 26.91 19.55 -11.32
C GLY A 382 25.89 20.63 -10.93
N GLY A 383 24.65 20.22 -10.68
CA GLY A 383 23.74 20.97 -9.80
C GLY A 383 22.57 21.72 -10.46
N MET A 384 21.59 21.00 -11.02
CA MET A 384 20.23 21.55 -11.23
C MET A 384 19.10 20.65 -10.68
N MET A 385 19.43 19.67 -9.83
CA MET A 385 18.44 18.87 -9.07
C MET A 385 18.64 19.01 -7.56
N GLY A 386 18.89 20.24 -7.09
CA GLY A 386 18.71 20.58 -5.67
C GLY A 386 17.26 21.03 -5.47
N PRO A 387 16.55 20.59 -4.40
CA PRO A 387 15.25 21.16 -4.06
C PRO A 387 15.43 22.67 -3.94
N ASP A 388 14.60 23.45 -4.65
CA ASP A 388 14.63 24.90 -4.57
C ASP A 388 14.62 25.30 -3.09
N GLY A 389 15.63 26.04 -2.63
CA GLY A 389 15.75 26.47 -1.23
C GLY A 389 14.50 27.24 -0.76
N ARG A 390 13.72 27.78 -1.70
CA ARG A 390 12.41 28.39 -1.46
C ARG A 390 11.38 27.41 -0.90
N LEU A 391 11.45 26.11 -1.24
CA LEU A 391 10.56 25.08 -0.69
C LEU A 391 10.80 24.89 0.81
N PHE A 392 12.07 24.91 1.25
CA PHE A 392 12.43 24.79 2.67
C PHE A 392 12.02 26.03 3.48
N ILE A 393 12.12 27.23 2.90
CA ILE A 393 11.66 28.46 3.56
C ILE A 393 10.12 28.47 3.67
N LEU A 394 9.40 27.99 2.65
CA LEU A 394 7.93 27.90 2.67
C LEU A 394 7.41 26.88 3.69
N THR A 395 8.03 25.71 3.77
CA THR A 395 7.64 24.71 4.79
C THR A 395 8.02 25.15 6.19
N GLY A 396 9.19 25.77 6.38
CA GLY A 396 9.61 26.31 7.68
C GLY A 396 8.68 27.42 8.19
N THR A 397 8.27 28.36 7.32
CA THR A 397 7.35 29.45 7.71
C THR A 397 5.93 28.95 8.00
N ALA A 398 5.43 27.98 7.23
CA ALA A 398 4.12 27.37 7.49
C ALA A 398 4.06 26.67 8.85
N LEU A 399 5.13 25.97 9.24
CA LEU A 399 5.19 25.22 10.50
C LEU A 399 5.25 26.15 11.73
N VAL A 400 6.01 27.24 11.64
CA VAL A 400 6.04 28.29 12.70
C VAL A 400 4.69 29.01 12.81
N GLY A 401 4.03 29.29 11.67
CA GLY A 401 2.70 29.90 11.65
C GLY A 401 1.63 29.03 12.32
N ALA A 402 1.61 27.73 12.02
CA ALA A 402 0.69 26.78 12.63
C ALA A 402 0.89 26.66 14.16
N ALA A 403 2.14 26.65 14.63
CA ALA A 403 2.47 26.61 16.05
C ALA A 403 2.01 27.87 16.80
N ALA A 404 2.16 29.06 16.19
CA ALA A 404 1.73 30.31 16.79
C ALA A 404 0.20 30.39 16.94
N VAL A 405 -0.56 29.94 15.92
CA VAL A 405 -2.03 29.92 15.98
C VAL A 405 -2.54 28.87 16.97
N GLY A 406 -1.93 27.68 16.99
CA GLY A 406 -2.27 26.62 17.94
C GLY A 406 -2.07 27.02 19.40
N GLY A 407 -0.92 27.64 19.72
CA GLY A 407 -0.62 28.13 21.07
C GLY A 407 -1.57 29.24 21.54
N LEU A 408 -1.98 30.13 20.63
CA LEU A 408 -2.90 31.22 20.95
C LEU A 408 -4.33 30.71 21.22
N LEU A 409 -4.78 29.69 20.50
CA LEU A 409 -6.10 29.07 20.72
C LEU A 409 -6.16 28.28 22.04
N MET A 410 -5.06 27.61 22.44
CA MET A 410 -5.00 26.93 23.74
C MET A 410 -5.02 27.93 24.90
N ARG A 411 -4.32 29.08 24.77
CA ARG A 411 -4.35 30.12 25.81
C ARG A 411 -5.73 30.76 25.96
N ARG A 412 -6.51 30.85 24.89
CA ARG A 412 -7.88 31.41 24.94
C ARG A 412 -8.90 30.47 25.58
N ARG A 413 -8.65 29.14 25.57
CA ARG A 413 -9.50 28.16 26.27
C ARG A 413 -9.17 28.03 27.76
N SER A 414 -7.96 28.38 28.19
CA SER A 414 -7.53 28.26 29.60
C SER A 414 -7.99 29.40 30.53
N ILE A 415 -8.69 30.43 30.03
CA ILE A 415 -9.15 31.60 30.82
C ILE A 415 -10.68 31.55 31.08
N LYS A 416 -11.36 30.48 30.67
CA LYS A 416 -12.81 30.28 30.89
C LYS A 416 -13.15 29.02 31.72
N GLY A 417 -12.18 28.46 32.44
CA GLY A 417 -12.38 27.38 33.42
C GLY A 417 -12.23 27.91 34.82
#